data_AF-A0A0M0L6D6-F1
#
_entry.id   AF-A0A0M0L6D6-F1
#
_cell.length_a   1.000
_cell.length_b   1.000
_cell.length_c   1.000
_cell.angle_alpha   90.00
_cell.angle_beta   90.00
_cell.angle_gamma   90.00
#
_symmetry.space_group_name_H-M   'P 1'
#
loop_
_entity.id
_entity.type
_entity.pdbx_description
1 polymer ?
#
loop_
_entity_poly.entity_id
_entity_poly.type
_entity_poly.pdbx_seq_one_letter_code
_entity_poly.pdbx_strand_id
1 'polypeptide(L)'
;MVSSLNVGDSIYTEPIIDGNDLFVSTENGTIRKVTYDQVTNQFTIIWEKDMNQRLTSPLAVVNHRLCVGGEKGLLIQLDIENGELVQQTKLKHAPQHVLEYNGYFLLLSNKGQVDLIMIKQ
;
A
#
# COMPACT_ATOMS: atom_id res chain seq x y z
N MET A 1 11.94 -25.95 6.18
CA MET A 1 11.42 -25.16 7.31
C MET A 1 10.34 -24.24 6.76
N VAL A 2 9.24 -24.04 7.49
CA VAL A 2 8.18 -23.11 7.09
C VAL A 2 7.98 -22.13 8.23
N SER A 3 8.09 -20.84 7.94
CA SER A 3 7.78 -19.75 8.86
C SER A 3 6.45 -19.13 8.46
N SER A 4 5.67 -18.70 9.45
CA SER A 4 4.35 -18.11 9.24
C SER A 4 4.20 -16.80 10.00
N LEU A 5 3.40 -15.90 9.44
CA LEU A 5 2.96 -14.67 10.07
C LEU A 5 1.45 -14.56 9.90
N ASN A 6 0.73 -14.30 10.99
CA ASN A 6 -0.68 -13.94 10.94
C ASN A 6 -0.80 -12.41 10.91
N VAL A 7 -1.39 -11.85 9.87
CA VAL A 7 -1.61 -10.41 9.71
C VAL A 7 -3.00 -9.95 10.19
N GLY A 8 -3.70 -10.78 10.96
CA GLY A 8 -4.93 -10.42 11.66
C GLY A 8 -6.20 -10.33 10.80
N ASP A 9 -6.08 -10.24 9.48
CA ASP A 9 -7.22 -10.22 8.54
C ASP A 9 -6.79 -10.72 7.14
N SER A 10 -7.77 -10.86 6.25
CA SER A 10 -7.62 -11.38 4.90
C SER A 10 -6.74 -10.49 4.02
N ILE A 11 -5.86 -11.11 3.24
CA ILE A 11 -5.05 -10.46 2.21
C ILE A 11 -5.68 -10.81 0.85
N TYR A 12 -6.24 -9.81 0.16
CA TYR A 12 -6.81 -9.98 -1.19
C TYR A 12 -5.97 -9.33 -2.29
N THR A 13 -4.96 -8.57 -1.92
CA THR A 13 -4.08 -7.85 -2.85
C THR A 13 -2.67 -8.42 -2.78
N GLU A 14 -1.93 -8.27 -3.88
CA GLU A 14 -0.51 -8.64 -3.93
C GLU A 14 0.28 -7.80 -2.91
N PRO A 15 1.14 -8.44 -2.10
CA PRO A 15 2.08 -7.72 -1.26
C PRO A 15 3.23 -7.14 -2.09
N ILE A 16 3.94 -6.16 -1.55
CA ILE A 16 5.16 -5.62 -2.18
C ILE A 16 6.37 -6.19 -1.46
N ILE A 17 7.39 -6.58 -2.24
CA ILE A 17 8.70 -6.94 -1.72
C ILE A 17 9.68 -5.86 -2.19
N ASP A 18 10.36 -5.22 -1.24
CA ASP A 18 11.44 -4.28 -1.47
C ASP A 18 12.65 -4.65 -0.60
N GLY A 19 13.69 -5.20 -1.22
CA GLY A 19 14.82 -5.76 -0.49
C GLY A 19 14.40 -6.90 0.46
N ASN A 20 14.63 -6.71 1.76
CA ASN A 20 14.23 -7.66 2.82
C ASN A 20 12.85 -7.34 3.43
N ASP A 21 12.23 -6.24 2.98
CA ASP A 21 10.98 -5.77 3.54
C ASP A 21 9.79 -6.19 2.67
N LEU A 22 8.73 -6.60 3.35
CA LEU A 22 7.46 -7.01 2.81
C LEU A 22 6.40 -6.03 3.28
N PHE A 23 5.64 -5.47 2.34
CA PHE A 23 4.50 -4.61 2.64
C PHE A 23 3.23 -5.38 2.36
N VAL A 24 2.40 -5.55 3.41
CA VAL A 24 1.16 -6.31 3.33
C VAL A 24 0.01 -5.40 3.73
N SER A 25 -1.05 -5.42 2.93
CA SER A 25 -2.32 -4.79 3.25
C SER A 25 -3.43 -5.81 3.43
N THR A 26 -4.30 -5.59 4.41
CA THR A 26 -5.48 -6.40 4.68
C THR A 26 -6.77 -5.74 4.20
N GLU A 27 -7.84 -6.52 4.07
CA GLU A 27 -9.15 -6.02 3.61
C GLU A 27 -9.71 -4.90 4.51
N ASN A 28 -9.59 -5.04 5.84
CA ASN A 28 -10.06 -4.02 6.79
C ASN A 28 -9.28 -2.69 6.77
N GLY A 29 -8.16 -2.60 6.05
CA GLY A 29 -7.40 -1.37 5.93
C GLY A 29 -6.16 -1.24 6.80
N THR A 30 -5.64 -2.35 7.35
CA THR A 30 -4.32 -2.34 7.97
C THR A 30 -3.21 -2.53 6.93
N ILE A 31 -2.15 -1.74 7.03
CA ILE A 31 -0.92 -1.88 6.25
C ILE A 31 0.23 -2.16 7.21
N ARG A 32 1.10 -3.11 6.87
CA ARG A 32 2.30 -3.44 7.65
C ARG A 32 3.54 -3.47 6.79
N LYS A 33 4.64 -2.96 7.33
CA LYS A 33 6.00 -3.32 6.90
C LYS A 33 6.48 -4.46 7.78
N VAL A 34 6.95 -5.52 7.15
CA VAL A 34 7.41 -6.75 7.78
C VAL A 34 8.79 -7.07 7.23
N THR A 35 9.70 -7.52 8.08
CA THR A 35 11.01 -8.04 7.64
C THR A 35 11.14 -9.51 8.02
N TYR A 36 11.94 -10.27 7.28
CA TYR A 36 12.24 -11.67 7.61
C TYR A 36 13.70 -11.84 8.01
N ASP A 37 13.93 -12.38 9.20
CA ASP A 37 15.27 -12.76 9.65
C ASP A 37 15.57 -14.21 9.25
N GLN A 38 16.54 -14.39 8.37
CA GLN A 38 16.95 -15.69 7.85
C GLN A 38 17.70 -16.56 8.87
N VAL A 39 18.29 -15.96 9.90
CA VAL A 39 19.02 -16.67 10.95
C VAL A 39 18.03 -17.25 11.96
N THR A 40 17.09 -16.44 12.43
CA THR A 40 16.07 -16.88 13.41
C THR A 40 14.87 -17.55 12.75
N ASN A 41 14.70 -17.39 11.44
CA ASN A 41 13.54 -17.82 10.65
C ASN A 41 12.22 -17.20 11.13
N GLN A 42 12.26 -15.92 11.51
CA GLN A 42 11.11 -15.21 12.07
C GLN A 42 10.76 -13.95 11.28
N PHE A 43 9.46 -13.67 11.19
CA PHE A 43 8.96 -12.39 10.70
C PHE A 43 8.88 -11.39 11.85
N THR A 44 9.27 -10.14 11.59
CA THR A 44 9.12 -9.02 12.52
C THR A 44 8.33 -7.90 11.85
N ILE A 45 7.29 -7.41 12.52
CA ILE A 45 6.57 -6.22 12.08
C ILE A 45 7.41 -5.00 12.46
N ILE A 46 7.81 -4.21 11.47
CA ILE A 46 8.58 -2.97 11.66
C ILE A 46 7.65 -1.82 12.02
N TRP A 47 6.57 -1.67 11.26
CA TRP A 47 5.50 -0.71 11.56
C TRP A 47 4.15 -1.21 11.07
N GLU A 48 3.09 -0.66 11.65
CA GLU A 48 1.70 -0.91 11.29
C GLU A 48 0.93 0.40 11.19
N LYS A 49 0.04 0.50 10.20
CA LYS A 49 -0.85 1.63 10.00
C LYS A 49 -2.28 1.18 9.74
N ASP A 50 -3.21 1.61 10.59
CA ASP A 50 -4.64 1.52 10.33
C ASP A 50 -5.10 2.74 9.51
N MET A 51 -5.60 2.47 8.30
CA MET A 51 -6.09 3.48 7.36
C MET A 51 -7.51 3.95 7.67
N ASN A 52 -8.17 3.35 8.67
CA ASN A 52 -9.52 3.63 9.13
C ASN A 52 -10.54 3.63 7.97
N GLN A 53 -10.33 2.75 7.00
CA GLN A 53 -11.16 2.55 5.81
C GLN A 53 -10.70 1.30 5.06
N ARG A 54 -11.61 0.69 4.31
CA ARG A 54 -11.23 -0.37 3.37
C ARG A 54 -10.32 0.17 2.26
N LEU A 55 -9.30 -0.60 1.92
CA LEU A 55 -8.43 -0.34 0.77
C LEU A 55 -9.05 -0.89 -0.49
N THR A 56 -9.00 -0.09 -1.56
CA THR A 56 -9.64 -0.43 -2.84
C THR A 56 -8.64 -0.80 -3.91
N SER A 57 -7.35 -0.56 -3.70
CA SER A 57 -6.29 -0.96 -4.63
C SER A 57 -5.22 -1.78 -3.92
N PRO A 58 -4.42 -2.56 -4.69
CA PRO A 58 -3.12 -3.00 -4.23
C PRO A 58 -2.24 -1.81 -3.81
N LEU A 59 -1.24 -2.10 -2.99
CA LEU A 59 -0.17 -1.15 -2.69
C LEU A 59 0.65 -0.92 -3.96
N ALA A 60 1.24 0.27 -4.10
CA ALA A 60 2.29 0.56 -5.06
C ALA A 60 3.44 1.30 -4.37
N VAL A 61 4.70 1.01 -4.72
CA VAL A 61 5.84 1.81 -4.26
C VAL A 61 6.29 2.72 -5.38
N VAL A 62 6.31 4.02 -5.11
CA VAL A 62 6.75 5.05 -6.05
C VAL A 62 7.53 6.12 -5.30
N ASN A 63 8.76 6.39 -5.71
CA ASN A 63 9.65 7.39 -5.09
C ASN A 63 9.72 7.28 -3.55
N HIS A 64 9.97 6.07 -3.04
CA HIS A 64 10.07 5.81 -1.60
C HIS A 64 8.77 6.07 -0.81
N ARG A 65 7.62 6.13 -1.50
CA ARG A 65 6.29 6.25 -0.91
C ARG A 65 5.45 5.02 -1.22
N LEU A 66 4.78 4.51 -0.20
CA LEU A 66 3.75 3.50 -0.34
C LEU A 66 2.42 4.18 -0.69
N CYS A 67 1.86 3.84 -1.84
CA CYS A 67 0.67 4.46 -2.40
C CYS A 67 -0.50 3.47 -2.40
N VAL A 68 -1.69 3.94 -2.01
CA VAL A 68 -2.88 3.09 -1.95
C VAL A 68 -4.16 3.89 -2.13
N GLY A 69 -5.15 3.25 -2.77
CA GLY A 69 -6.52 3.71 -2.88
C GLY A 69 -7.37 3.30 -1.68
N GLY A 70 -8.19 4.22 -1.18
CA GLY A 70 -9.20 3.92 -0.16
C GLY A 70 -10.63 4.15 -0.65
N GLU A 71 -11.59 3.45 -0.03
CA GLU A 71 -13.02 3.52 -0.37
C GLU A 71 -13.61 4.93 -0.21
N LYS A 72 -12.97 5.79 0.60
CA LYS A 72 -13.35 7.21 0.74
C LYS A 72 -13.00 8.05 -0.51
N GLY A 73 -12.50 7.43 -1.58
CA GLY A 73 -12.09 8.11 -2.80
C GLY A 73 -10.83 8.93 -2.59
N LEU A 74 -9.84 8.35 -1.91
CA LEU A 74 -8.56 8.98 -1.61
C LEU A 74 -7.43 8.18 -2.25
N LEU A 75 -6.47 8.87 -2.86
CA LEU A 75 -5.11 8.35 -3.02
C LEU A 75 -4.32 8.75 -1.80
N ILE A 76 -3.75 7.78 -1.09
CA ILE A 76 -3.00 7.97 0.14
C ILE A 76 -1.56 7.56 -0.12
N GLN A 77 -0.61 8.40 0.30
CA GLN A 77 0.82 8.16 0.21
C GLN A 77 1.39 8.13 1.63
N LEU A 78 2.05 7.03 1.98
CA LEU A 78 2.78 6.85 3.22
C LEU A 78 4.28 6.84 2.94
N ASP A 79 5.07 7.27 3.91
CA ASP A 79 6.51 7.07 3.90
C ASP A 79 6.78 5.57 4.12
N ILE A 80 7.66 4.98 3.29
CA ILE A 80 7.90 3.55 3.31
C ILE A 80 8.70 3.10 4.54
N GLU A 81 9.49 3.98 5.16
CA GLU A 81 10.34 3.64 6.28
C GLU A 81 9.58 3.60 7.60
N ASN A 82 8.68 4.55 7.82
CA ASN A 82 7.99 4.69 9.11
C ASN A 82 6.45 4.57 9.04
N GLY A 83 5.86 4.47 7.85
CA GLY A 83 4.41 4.36 7.66
C GLY A 83 3.63 5.65 7.96
N GLU A 84 4.32 6.79 8.11
CA GLU A 84 3.69 8.08 8.34
C GLU A 84 3.00 8.60 7.09
N LEU A 85 1.93 9.37 7.30
CA LEU A 85 1.18 9.95 6.21
C LEU A 85 1.98 11.08 5.56
N VAL A 86 2.32 10.93 4.28
CA VAL A 86 2.99 11.98 3.50
C VAL A 86 1.98 12.88 2.80
N GLN A 87 1.00 12.28 2.11
CA GLN A 87 0.01 13.03 1.35
C GLN A 87 -1.31 12.27 1.19
N GLN A 88 -2.41 13.02 1.10
CA GLN A 88 -3.69 12.51 0.61
C GLN A 88 -4.21 13.40 -0.52
N THR A 89 -4.78 12.77 -1.53
CA THR A 89 -5.43 13.46 -2.66
C THR A 89 -6.86 12.96 -2.79
N LYS A 90 -7.82 13.89 -2.75
CA LYS A 90 -9.22 13.57 -3.00
C LYS A 90 -9.43 13.30 -4.49
N LEU A 91 -10.05 12.16 -4.77
CA LEU A 91 -10.38 11.70 -6.10
C LEU A 91 -11.89 11.76 -6.32
N LYS A 92 -12.29 11.79 -7.59
CA LYS A 92 -13.70 11.67 -7.98
C LYS A 92 -14.26 10.27 -7.64
N HIS A 93 -13.44 9.25 -7.84
CA HIS A 93 -13.77 7.85 -7.57
C HIS A 93 -12.61 7.12 -6.89
N ALA A 94 -12.92 6.08 -6.11
CA ALA A 94 -11.90 5.25 -5.49
C ALA A 94 -11.13 4.45 -6.55
N PRO A 95 -9.78 4.49 -6.54
CA PRO A 95 -9.00 3.75 -7.51
C PRO A 95 -8.95 2.28 -7.11
N GLN A 96 -9.07 1.42 -8.10
CA GLN A 96 -8.86 -0.02 -8.02
C GLN A 96 -7.40 -0.40 -8.30
N HIS A 97 -6.71 0.43 -9.07
CA HIS A 97 -5.27 0.27 -9.34
C HIS A 97 -4.57 1.62 -9.30
N VAL A 98 -3.34 1.60 -8.80
CA VAL A 98 -2.41 2.73 -8.75
C VAL A 98 -1.12 2.27 -9.43
N LEU A 99 -0.71 2.95 -10.49
CA LEU A 99 0.49 2.62 -11.25
C LEU A 99 1.33 3.87 -11.44
N GLU A 100 2.65 3.72 -11.56
CA GLU A 100 3.53 4.79 -12.04
C GLU A 100 3.51 4.81 -13.57
N TYR A 101 3.43 6.00 -14.15
CA TYR A 101 3.54 6.21 -15.58
C TYR A 101 4.16 7.58 -15.89
N ASN A 102 5.43 7.59 -16.30
CA ASN A 102 6.14 8.78 -16.78
C ASN A 102 6.09 9.98 -15.80
N GLY A 103 6.25 9.75 -14.49
CA GLY A 103 6.19 10.78 -13.46
C GLY A 103 4.76 11.11 -12.99
N TYR A 104 3.77 10.30 -13.36
CA TYR A 104 2.40 10.40 -12.89
C TYR A 104 1.97 9.11 -12.16
N PHE A 105 1.02 9.25 -11.25
CA PHE A 105 0.15 8.16 -10.87
C PHE A 105 -0.93 8.00 -11.93
N LEU A 106 -0.99 6.83 -12.56
CA LEU A 106 -2.12 6.36 -13.35
C LEU A 106 -3.09 5.62 -12.43
N LEU A 107 -4.31 6.14 -12.32
CA LEU A 107 -5.34 5.61 -11.44
C LEU A 107 -6.50 5.06 -12.26
N LEU A 108 -6.89 3.82 -11.98
CA LEU A 108 -7.99 3.15 -12.67
C LEU A 108 -9.12 2.86 -11.69
N SER A 109 -10.34 3.31 -11.97
CA SER A 109 -11.51 3.04 -11.12
C SER A 109 -12.49 2.05 -11.76
N ASN A 110 -13.30 1.38 -10.94
CA ASN A 110 -14.41 0.53 -11.42
C ASN A 110 -15.61 1.33 -11.98
N LYS A 111 -15.48 2.66 -12.09
CA LYS A 111 -16.48 3.56 -12.70
C LYS A 111 -16.11 3.92 -14.14
N GLY A 112 -15.09 3.28 -14.71
CA GLY A 112 -14.58 3.59 -16.05
C GLY A 112 -13.80 4.91 -16.12
N GLN A 113 -13.46 5.51 -14.96
CA GLN A 113 -12.61 6.70 -14.90
C GLN A 113 -11.14 6.30 -14.83
N VAL A 114 -10.32 6.98 -15.63
CA VAL A 114 -8.86 6.95 -15.61
C VAL A 114 -8.36 8.35 -15.25
N ASP A 115 -7.51 8.46 -14.23
CA ASP A 115 -6.93 9.74 -13.80
C ASP A 115 -5.41 9.69 -13.87
N LEU A 116 -4.79 10.80 -14.26
CA LEU A 116 -3.34 11.01 -14.18
C LEU A 116 -3.05 12.11 -13.15
N ILE A 117 -2.24 11.80 -12.14
CA ILE A 117 -1.87 12.74 -11.09
C ILE A 117 -0.36 12.88 -11.05
N MET A 118 0.14 14.11 -11.19
CA MET A 118 1.57 14.41 -11.07
C MET A 118 2.15 13.87 -9.75
N ILE A 119 3.24 13.11 -9.83
CA ILE A 119 4.00 12.75 -8.64
C ILE A 119 4.82 13.97 -8.24
N LYS A 120 4.47 14.57 -7.10
CA LYS A 120 5.26 15.65 -6.51
C LYS A 120 6.50 15.03 -5.87
N GLN A 121 7.68 15.46 -6.34
CA GLN A 121 8.97 15.20 -5.69
C GLN A 121 8.91 15.69 -4.24
#